data_AF-A0A3A9SHF3-F1
#
_entry.id   AF-A0A3A9SHF3-F1
#
_cell.length_a   1.000
_cell.length_b   1.000
_cell.length_c   1.000
_cell.angle_alpha   90.00
_cell.angle_beta   90.00
_cell.angle_gamma   90.00
#
_symmetry.space_group_name_H-M   'P 1'
#
loop_
_entity.id
_entity.type
_entity.pdbx_description
1 polymer ?
#
loop_
_entity_poly.entity_id
_entity_poly.type
_entity_poly.pdbx_seq_one_letter_code
_entity_poly.pdbx_strand_id
1 'polypeptide(L)'
;MNDLIKKITSNKDKIGEGIYLLYFAVMVGARAAGLYEGMTMYNICLALGLFLFACKIVMAEHTLKEYGVMAAFFALAILVYRFTGEKGLIVCFTMMFGMKGVSVKKTIMSGTVVSGVFILGKIVLGVFGILPEVYYPQDRAAAGLMFRHAFGYAHPNTLHMNVLMLTMMAVYLLTTAVMASSIDRKKKLSCIYLISVAALFFNLYIFMYSGSRTGILACIVFLVCNIWFCIRKNIGIFEKIICYAAFPVTCVVSIILPLVLPEKIFELLNRTVFNSRFMLAKYFWTNNHLSLFGIRLNNPLANYETYGIDMAQMYLFLQLGIVAFIVMAALSLWFINRAIKADKRAELAVMLAMLFLGMWEPLLYNLGFKNFTYLFMGQLMYACLNGDNLKALEVTKDRDGSANIVEPAALFDLRRFTKALTGAVLSGIAASLIFLLATTPPTALYGDRERGEDGVSFGMEAQYLSESEVKELKGNGDIVVGYRGEHAPMYKYSKDIAVMEYDKNVISVGVWIGILAMLVLCAVLRPFTFNKNKV
;
A
#
# COMPACT_ATOMS: atom_id res chain seq x y z
N MET A 1 7.90 -42.27 -12.89
CA MET A 1 7.94 -41.08 -13.79
C MET A 1 6.61 -40.86 -14.50
N ASN A 2 6.02 -41.86 -15.16
CA ASN A 2 4.72 -41.74 -15.85
C ASN A 2 3.53 -41.36 -14.94
N ASP A 3 3.46 -41.87 -13.71
CA ASP A 3 2.38 -41.50 -12.78
C ASP A 3 2.51 -40.06 -12.25
N LEU A 4 3.75 -39.58 -12.09
CA LEU A 4 4.01 -38.19 -11.71
C LEU A 4 3.57 -37.24 -12.83
N ILE A 5 3.90 -37.57 -14.08
CA ILE A 5 3.48 -36.81 -15.26
C ILE A 5 1.96 -36.79 -15.37
N LYS A 6 1.28 -37.96 -15.27
CA LYS A 6 -0.20 -38.02 -15.27
C LYS A 6 -0.84 -37.17 -14.17
N LYS A 7 -0.29 -37.21 -12.95
CA LYS A 7 -0.82 -36.45 -11.80
C LYS A 7 -0.58 -34.95 -11.91
N ILE A 8 0.49 -34.53 -12.58
CA ILE A 8 0.76 -33.13 -12.93
C ILE A 8 -0.21 -32.68 -14.02
N THR A 9 -0.42 -33.48 -15.07
CA THR A 9 -1.36 -33.14 -16.15
C THR A 9 -2.79 -33.01 -15.63
N SER A 10 -3.22 -33.88 -14.70
CA SER A 10 -4.57 -33.81 -14.12
C SER A 10 -4.80 -32.64 -13.16
N ASN A 11 -3.73 -32.04 -12.59
CA ASN A 11 -3.81 -30.94 -11.62
C ASN A 11 -3.15 -29.65 -12.11
N LYS A 12 -2.87 -29.56 -13.42
CA LYS A 12 -2.08 -28.52 -14.05
C LYS A 12 -2.57 -27.10 -13.69
N ASP A 13 -3.90 -26.89 -13.70
CA ASP A 13 -4.51 -25.61 -13.33
C ASP A 13 -4.33 -25.25 -11.85
N LYS A 14 -4.50 -26.23 -10.93
CA LYS A 14 -4.33 -26.02 -9.49
C LYS A 14 -2.87 -25.73 -9.14
N ILE A 15 -1.94 -26.44 -9.79
CA ILE A 15 -0.49 -26.20 -9.65
C ILE A 15 -0.14 -24.80 -10.20
N GLY A 16 -0.66 -24.44 -11.38
CA GLY A 16 -0.50 -23.11 -11.94
C GLY A 16 -1.02 -22.02 -11.01
N GLU A 17 -2.21 -22.16 -10.44
CA GLU A 17 -2.72 -21.21 -9.44
C GLU A 17 -1.77 -21.10 -8.24
N GLY A 18 -1.32 -22.23 -7.67
CA GLY A 18 -0.37 -22.24 -6.56
C GLY A 18 0.96 -21.54 -6.85
N ILE A 19 1.54 -21.76 -8.03
CA ILE A 19 2.79 -21.09 -8.46
C ILE A 19 2.58 -19.57 -8.53
N TYR A 20 1.45 -19.12 -9.07
CA TYR A 20 1.17 -17.69 -9.15
C TYR A 20 0.92 -17.05 -7.78
N LEU A 21 0.23 -17.75 -6.87
CA LEU A 21 0.08 -17.29 -5.49
C LEU A 21 1.44 -17.15 -4.78
N LEU A 22 2.35 -18.11 -4.99
CA LEU A 22 3.72 -18.03 -4.48
C LEU A 22 4.49 -16.86 -5.09
N TYR A 23 4.41 -16.66 -6.42
CA TYR A 23 4.98 -15.51 -7.11
C TYR A 23 4.52 -14.19 -6.48
N PHE A 24 3.21 -14.04 -6.32
CA PHE A 24 2.63 -12.82 -5.76
C PHE A 24 3.06 -12.61 -4.30
N ALA A 25 3.05 -13.68 -3.49
CA ALA A 25 3.50 -13.68 -2.09
C ALA A 25 4.97 -13.25 -1.95
N VAL A 26 5.87 -13.78 -2.78
CA VAL A 26 7.30 -13.41 -2.77
C VAL A 26 7.47 -11.92 -3.10
N MET A 27 6.84 -11.47 -4.19
CA MET A 27 7.03 -10.11 -4.68
C MET A 27 6.40 -9.06 -3.75
N VAL A 28 5.18 -9.30 -3.25
CA VAL A 28 4.53 -8.41 -2.27
C VAL A 28 5.22 -8.46 -0.92
N GLY A 29 5.70 -9.64 -0.51
CA GLY A 29 6.45 -9.85 0.73
C GLY A 29 7.77 -9.10 0.73
N ALA A 30 8.53 -9.15 -0.37
CA ALA A 30 9.78 -8.40 -0.51
C ALA A 30 9.57 -6.89 -0.28
N ARG A 31 8.51 -6.32 -0.87
CA ARG A 31 8.18 -4.90 -0.71
C ARG A 31 7.63 -4.57 0.67
N ALA A 32 6.79 -5.43 1.22
CA ALA A 32 6.29 -5.30 2.59
C ALA A 32 7.42 -5.38 3.63
N ALA A 33 8.44 -6.20 3.40
CA ALA A 33 9.66 -6.25 4.23
C ALA A 33 10.51 -4.97 4.12
N GLY A 34 10.25 -4.12 3.13
CA GLY A 34 10.97 -2.87 2.90
C GLY A 34 12.18 -2.99 1.96
N LEU A 35 12.29 -4.09 1.21
CA LEU A 35 13.34 -4.27 0.22
C LEU A 35 13.08 -3.40 -1.00
N TYR A 36 14.11 -2.77 -1.54
CA TYR A 36 14.02 -1.88 -2.70
C TYR A 36 15.14 -2.08 -3.72
N GLU A 37 14.96 -1.46 -4.89
CA GLU A 37 15.89 -1.58 -6.00
C GLU A 37 17.30 -1.16 -5.61
N GLY A 38 18.29 -1.94 -6.03
CA GLY A 38 19.69 -1.79 -5.61
C GLY A 38 20.09 -2.72 -4.46
N MET A 39 19.14 -3.27 -3.70
CA MET A 39 19.45 -4.28 -2.68
C MET A 39 19.60 -5.68 -3.30
N THR A 40 20.66 -6.41 -2.94
CA THR A 40 20.89 -7.78 -3.41
C THR A 40 19.71 -8.70 -3.11
N MET A 41 19.15 -8.62 -1.90
CA MET A 41 17.97 -9.42 -1.51
C MET A 41 16.75 -9.11 -2.38
N TYR A 42 16.54 -7.84 -2.75
CA TYR A 42 15.44 -7.47 -3.63
C TYR A 42 15.61 -8.08 -5.03
N ASN A 43 16.84 -8.04 -5.56
CA ASN A 43 17.16 -8.63 -6.86
C ASN A 43 16.97 -10.15 -6.89
N ILE A 44 17.31 -10.84 -5.80
CA ILE A 44 17.05 -12.29 -5.64
C ILE A 44 15.54 -12.56 -5.68
N CYS A 45 14.74 -11.81 -4.93
CA CYS A 45 13.28 -11.94 -4.96
C CYS A 45 12.71 -11.68 -6.36
N LEU A 46 13.23 -10.67 -7.07
CA LEU A 46 12.82 -10.35 -8.44
C LEU A 46 13.14 -11.50 -9.41
N ALA A 47 14.35 -12.06 -9.34
CA ALA A 47 14.75 -13.19 -10.18
C ALA A 47 13.90 -14.44 -9.90
N LEU A 48 13.67 -14.75 -8.62
CA LEU A 48 12.76 -15.83 -8.21
C LEU A 48 11.33 -15.58 -8.71
N GLY A 49 10.84 -14.34 -8.61
CA GLY A 49 9.53 -13.95 -9.12
C GLY A 49 9.40 -14.16 -10.63
N LEU A 50 10.39 -13.75 -11.41
CA LEU A 50 10.41 -13.99 -12.86
C LEU A 50 10.46 -15.47 -13.21
N PHE A 51 11.23 -16.27 -12.46
CA PHE A 51 11.26 -17.72 -12.61
C PHE A 51 9.88 -18.35 -12.34
N LEU A 52 9.24 -17.99 -11.22
CA LEU A 52 7.89 -18.47 -10.90
C LEU A 52 6.85 -18.05 -11.95
N PHE A 53 6.95 -16.83 -12.48
CA PHE A 53 6.12 -16.39 -13.60
C PHE A 53 6.35 -17.24 -14.86
N ALA A 54 7.60 -17.53 -15.23
CA ALA A 54 7.90 -18.40 -16.37
C ALA A 54 7.30 -19.81 -16.16
N CYS A 55 7.47 -20.40 -14.98
CA CYS A 55 6.81 -21.67 -14.62
C CYS A 55 5.28 -21.57 -14.74
N LYS A 56 4.67 -20.45 -14.31
CA LYS A 56 3.23 -20.22 -14.44
C LYS A 56 2.77 -20.24 -15.89
N ILE A 57 3.50 -19.60 -16.80
CA ILE A 57 3.15 -19.55 -18.22
C ILE A 57 3.23 -20.95 -18.84
N VAL A 58 4.26 -21.74 -18.50
CA VAL A 58 4.37 -23.13 -18.98
C VAL A 58 3.24 -24.03 -18.47
N MET A 59 2.78 -23.79 -17.23
CA MET A 59 1.66 -24.54 -16.66
C MET A 59 0.29 -24.12 -17.22
N ALA A 60 0.14 -22.91 -17.76
CA ALA A 60 -1.15 -22.44 -18.25
C ALA A 60 -1.33 -22.74 -19.75
N GLU A 61 -2.53 -23.17 -20.13
CA GLU A 61 -2.83 -23.46 -21.54
C GLU A 61 -3.26 -22.20 -22.27
N HIS A 62 -2.30 -21.55 -22.93
CA HIS A 62 -2.53 -20.29 -23.62
C HIS A 62 -2.96 -20.47 -25.08
N THR A 63 -3.87 -19.59 -25.54
CA THR A 63 -4.23 -19.53 -26.96
C THR A 63 -3.24 -18.67 -27.73
N LEU A 64 -3.17 -18.83 -29.07
CA LEU A 64 -2.30 -18.02 -29.92
C LEU A 64 -2.56 -16.51 -29.77
N LYS A 65 -3.84 -16.13 -29.59
CA LYS A 65 -4.25 -14.74 -29.36
C LYS A 65 -3.70 -14.19 -28.05
N GLU A 66 -3.77 -14.97 -26.98
CA GLU A 66 -3.22 -14.57 -25.67
C GLU A 66 -1.71 -14.42 -25.73
N TYR A 67 -0.99 -15.35 -26.38
CA TYR A 67 0.45 -15.22 -26.60
C TYR A 67 0.79 -13.97 -27.41
N GLY A 68 0.03 -13.65 -28.46
CA GLY A 68 0.23 -12.44 -29.25
C GLY A 68 0.08 -11.16 -28.42
N VAL A 69 -0.96 -11.08 -27.58
CA VAL A 69 -1.16 -9.93 -26.67
C VAL A 69 -0.04 -9.85 -25.64
N MET A 70 0.31 -10.96 -24.98
CA MET A 70 1.42 -11.01 -24.02
C MET A 70 2.74 -10.55 -24.66
N ALA A 71 3.05 -11.06 -25.85
CA ALA A 71 4.28 -10.71 -26.58
C ALA A 71 4.33 -9.22 -26.92
N ALA A 72 3.22 -8.61 -27.34
CA ALA A 72 3.17 -7.18 -27.65
C ALA A 72 3.47 -6.31 -26.41
N PHE A 73 2.86 -6.62 -25.27
CA PHE A 73 3.10 -5.89 -24.01
C PHE A 73 4.54 -6.08 -23.50
N PHE A 74 5.07 -7.31 -23.52
CA PHE A 74 6.45 -7.55 -23.10
C PHE A 74 7.47 -6.96 -24.07
N ALA A 75 7.22 -6.96 -25.38
CA ALA A 75 8.08 -6.28 -26.35
C ALA A 75 8.18 -4.78 -26.03
N LEU A 76 7.06 -4.13 -25.74
CA LEU A 76 7.06 -2.74 -25.29
C LEU A 76 7.85 -2.56 -23.98
N ALA A 77 7.62 -3.41 -22.97
CA ALA A 77 8.34 -3.31 -21.70
C ALA A 77 9.85 -3.51 -21.85
N ILE A 78 10.29 -4.44 -22.72
CA ILE A 78 11.70 -4.69 -23.02
C ILE A 78 12.31 -3.51 -23.78
N LEU A 79 11.60 -2.93 -24.75
CA LEU A 79 12.05 -1.73 -25.45
C LEU A 79 12.25 -0.56 -24.47
N VAL A 80 11.25 -0.30 -23.61
CA VAL A 80 11.34 0.74 -22.58
C VAL A 80 12.52 0.47 -21.66
N TYR A 81 12.69 -0.76 -21.15
CA TYR A 81 13.83 -1.13 -20.31
C TYR A 81 15.17 -0.90 -21.03
N ARG A 82 15.26 -1.19 -22.33
CA ARG A 82 16.50 -1.03 -23.11
C ARG A 82 16.96 0.43 -23.20
N PHE A 83 16.02 1.37 -23.30
CA PHE A 83 16.30 2.81 -23.41
C PHE A 83 16.41 3.51 -22.04
N THR A 84 15.65 3.06 -21.05
CA THR A 84 15.52 3.74 -19.75
C THR A 84 16.29 3.06 -18.62
N GLY A 85 16.50 1.74 -18.69
CA GLY A 85 16.92 0.92 -17.54
C GLY A 85 15.79 0.59 -16.55
N GLU A 86 14.59 1.11 -16.76
CA GLU A 86 13.43 0.93 -15.88
C GLU A 86 12.75 -0.42 -16.08
N LYS A 87 12.58 -1.17 -14.99
CA LYS A 87 12.02 -2.53 -15.01
C LYS A 87 10.54 -2.57 -14.62
N GLY A 88 9.95 -1.42 -14.27
CA GLY A 88 8.61 -1.33 -13.69
C GLY A 88 7.52 -1.96 -14.55
N LEU A 89 7.49 -1.66 -15.86
CA LEU A 89 6.47 -2.21 -16.77
C LEU A 89 6.56 -3.73 -16.91
N ILE A 90 7.78 -4.31 -16.91
CA ILE A 90 7.96 -5.77 -16.96
C ILE A 90 7.22 -6.40 -15.78
N VAL A 91 7.45 -5.85 -14.58
CA VAL A 91 6.87 -6.34 -13.33
C VAL A 91 5.35 -6.11 -13.27
N CYS A 92 4.85 -4.99 -13.79
CA CYS A 92 3.42 -4.76 -13.95
C CYS A 92 2.77 -5.81 -14.86
N PHE A 93 3.40 -6.14 -15.99
CA PHE A 93 2.85 -7.09 -16.96
C PHE A 93 2.96 -8.55 -16.49
N THR A 94 4.00 -8.94 -15.76
CA THR A 94 4.03 -10.27 -15.12
C THR A 94 2.93 -10.44 -14.09
N MET A 95 2.62 -9.39 -13.31
CA MET A 95 1.47 -9.36 -12.39
C MET A 95 0.14 -9.46 -13.15
N MET A 96 0.01 -8.81 -14.31
CA MET A 96 -1.22 -8.87 -15.10
C MET A 96 -1.43 -10.23 -15.77
N PHE A 97 -0.45 -10.72 -16.53
CA PHE A 97 -0.61 -11.92 -17.36
C PHE A 97 -0.51 -13.23 -16.58
N GLY A 98 0.09 -13.23 -15.39
CA GLY A 98 0.11 -14.44 -14.55
C GLY A 98 -1.29 -14.84 -14.05
N MET A 99 -2.28 -13.95 -14.13
CA MET A 99 -3.65 -14.16 -13.65
C MET A 99 -4.46 -15.21 -14.43
N LYS A 100 -3.96 -15.77 -15.55
CA LYS A 100 -4.71 -16.79 -16.29
C LYS A 100 -5.06 -17.97 -15.39
N GLY A 101 -6.35 -18.23 -15.23
CA GLY A 101 -6.80 -19.36 -14.43
C GLY A 101 -6.89 -19.08 -12.92
N VAL A 102 -6.40 -17.94 -12.44
CA VAL A 102 -6.19 -17.64 -11.01
C VAL A 102 -7.35 -16.84 -10.42
N SER A 103 -7.73 -17.14 -9.17
CA SER A 103 -8.66 -16.32 -8.40
C SER A 103 -8.02 -15.02 -7.87
N VAL A 104 -8.61 -13.87 -8.23
CA VAL A 104 -8.24 -12.55 -7.67
C VAL A 104 -8.37 -12.55 -6.15
N LYS A 105 -9.47 -13.10 -5.61
CA LYS A 105 -9.72 -13.18 -4.17
C LYS A 105 -8.61 -13.94 -3.44
N LYS A 106 -8.20 -15.11 -3.93
CA LYS A 106 -7.10 -15.88 -3.33
C LYS A 106 -5.76 -15.12 -3.42
N THR A 107 -5.51 -14.44 -4.53
CA THR A 107 -4.28 -13.66 -4.73
C THR A 107 -4.19 -12.49 -3.76
N ILE A 108 -5.25 -11.68 -3.66
CA ILE A 108 -5.29 -10.54 -2.73
C ILE A 108 -5.29 -11.02 -1.28
N MET A 109 -5.94 -12.14 -0.96
CA MET A 109 -5.86 -12.76 0.38
C MET A 109 -4.43 -13.17 0.71
N SER A 110 -3.74 -13.85 -0.21
CA SER A 110 -2.32 -14.22 -0.04
C SER A 110 -1.46 -12.99 0.19
N GLY A 111 -1.62 -11.93 -0.62
CA GLY A 111 -0.86 -10.70 -0.43
C GLY A 111 -1.20 -9.97 0.85
N THR A 112 -2.47 -9.94 1.27
CA THR A 112 -2.90 -9.31 2.53
C THR A 112 -2.28 -10.00 3.73
N VAL A 113 -2.27 -11.34 3.75
CA VAL A 113 -1.68 -12.11 4.85
C VAL A 113 -0.17 -11.90 4.90
N VAL A 114 0.52 -12.09 3.77
CA VAL A 114 1.99 -11.98 3.72
C VAL A 114 2.44 -10.56 4.04
N SER A 115 1.86 -9.55 3.39
CA SER A 115 2.20 -8.16 3.68
C SER A 115 1.79 -7.73 5.08
N GLY A 116 0.65 -8.22 5.58
CA GLY A 116 0.17 -7.97 6.94
C GLY A 116 1.18 -8.42 8.00
N VAL A 117 1.72 -9.63 7.88
CA VAL A 117 2.75 -10.15 8.79
C VAL A 117 3.97 -9.23 8.84
N PHE A 118 4.52 -8.86 7.67
CA PHE A 118 5.70 -7.98 7.62
C PHE A 118 5.41 -6.56 8.11
N ILE A 119 4.33 -5.94 7.63
CA ILE A 119 4.01 -4.54 7.95
C ILE A 119 3.65 -4.40 9.43
N LEU A 120 2.74 -5.24 9.94
CA LEU A 120 2.35 -5.19 11.36
C LEU A 120 3.52 -5.57 12.26
N GLY A 121 4.31 -6.59 11.88
CA GLY A 121 5.53 -6.95 12.61
C GLY A 121 6.50 -5.77 12.72
N LYS A 122 6.75 -5.05 11.63
CA LYS A 122 7.62 -3.86 11.63
C LYS A 122 7.05 -2.72 12.47
N ILE A 123 5.73 -2.48 12.43
CA ILE A 123 5.11 -1.43 13.26
C ILE A 123 5.25 -1.80 14.74
N VAL A 124 4.93 -3.04 15.15
CA VAL A 124 5.08 -3.49 16.54
C VAL A 124 6.53 -3.36 16.99
N LEU A 125 7.47 -3.94 16.24
CA LEU A 125 8.89 -3.92 16.60
C LEU A 125 9.47 -2.50 16.60
N GLY A 126 9.00 -1.62 15.71
CA GLY A 126 9.43 -0.22 15.64
C GLY A 126 8.88 0.61 16.78
N VAL A 127 7.58 0.52 17.06
CA VAL A 127 6.90 1.25 18.15
C VAL A 127 7.50 0.91 19.51
N PHE A 128 7.85 -0.35 19.76
CA PHE A 128 8.47 -0.78 21.01
C PHE A 128 10.00 -0.65 21.02
N GLY A 129 10.59 -0.01 19.99
CA GLY A 129 12.04 0.26 19.93
C GLY A 129 12.93 -0.99 19.83
N ILE A 130 12.37 -2.13 19.43
CA ILE A 130 13.10 -3.41 19.29
C ILE A 130 13.93 -3.41 18.00
N LEU A 131 13.40 -2.83 16.92
CA LEU A 131 14.11 -2.72 15.66
C LEU A 131 14.82 -1.35 15.60
N PRO A 132 16.12 -1.29 15.25
CA PRO A 132 16.76 -0.02 14.91
C PRO A 132 16.02 0.61 13.72
N GLU A 133 15.72 1.90 13.82
CA GLU A 133 14.98 2.60 12.79
C GLU A 133 15.64 3.89 12.34
N VAL A 134 15.16 4.38 11.20
CA VAL A 134 15.47 5.69 10.68
C VAL A 134 14.30 6.61 11.03
N TYR A 135 14.60 7.75 11.65
CA TYR A 135 13.63 8.81 11.87
C TYR A 135 14.16 10.13 11.32
N TYR A 136 13.23 11.05 11.06
CA TYR A 136 13.52 12.38 10.52
C TYR A 136 12.84 13.42 11.40
N PRO A 137 13.60 14.29 12.10
CA PRO A 137 13.02 15.47 12.72
C PRO A 137 12.54 16.40 11.60
N GLN A 138 11.31 16.91 11.69
CA GLN A 138 10.78 17.83 10.69
C GLN A 138 9.89 18.87 11.36
N ASP A 139 10.14 20.13 11.06
CA ASP A 139 9.25 21.21 11.46
C ASP A 139 8.03 21.27 10.53
N ARG A 140 6.84 21.32 11.12
CA ARG A 140 5.55 21.32 10.43
C ARG A 140 4.74 22.51 10.88
N ALA A 141 4.31 23.32 9.90
CA ALA A 141 3.32 24.36 10.14
C ALA A 141 2.11 23.80 10.91
N ALA A 142 1.81 24.42 12.06
CA ALA A 142 0.80 24.06 13.06
C ALA A 142 1.10 22.91 14.04
N ALA A 143 2.10 22.05 13.80
CA ALA A 143 2.45 20.95 14.71
C ALA A 143 3.83 21.13 15.40
N GLY A 144 4.62 22.10 14.93
CA GLY A 144 5.99 22.31 15.39
C GLY A 144 6.93 21.19 14.91
N LEU A 145 8.09 21.10 15.57
CA LEU A 145 9.09 20.07 15.30
C LEU A 145 8.56 18.71 15.78
N MET A 146 8.49 17.74 14.87
CA MET A 146 8.02 16.37 15.15
C MET A 146 8.99 15.33 14.62
N PHE A 147 9.08 14.17 15.27
CA PHE A 147 9.82 13.03 14.73
C PHE A 147 8.93 12.20 13.82
N ARG A 148 9.43 11.95 12.61
CA ARG A 148 8.80 11.11 11.61
C ARG A 148 9.50 9.77 11.57
N HIS A 149 8.80 8.72 11.99
CA HIS A 149 9.33 7.37 12.10
C HIS A 149 9.12 6.59 10.80
N ALA A 150 10.11 5.78 10.44
CA ALA A 150 10.04 4.91 9.28
C ALA A 150 9.88 3.43 9.64
N PHE A 151 10.04 3.01 10.90
CA PHE A 151 9.85 1.62 11.36
C PHE A 151 10.53 0.59 10.45
N GLY A 152 11.80 0.82 10.16
CA GLY A 152 12.63 -0.05 9.31
C GLY A 152 12.38 0.07 7.81
N TYR A 153 11.57 1.02 7.34
CA TYR A 153 11.55 1.43 5.93
C TYR A 153 12.57 2.55 5.69
N ALA A 154 12.92 2.76 4.42
CA ALA A 154 13.85 3.82 4.02
C ALA A 154 13.31 5.23 4.33
N HIS A 155 11.99 5.39 4.42
CA HIS A 155 11.36 6.70 4.59
C HIS A 155 9.99 6.60 5.27
N PRO A 156 9.56 7.59 6.08
CA PRO A 156 8.24 7.61 6.71
C PRO A 156 7.06 7.57 5.73
N ASN A 157 7.18 8.19 4.54
CA ASN A 157 6.16 8.05 3.50
C ASN A 157 6.06 6.61 3.00
N THR A 158 7.19 5.89 2.89
CA THR A 158 7.21 4.49 2.47
C THR A 158 6.48 3.60 3.46
N LEU A 159 6.64 3.84 4.77
CA LEU A 159 5.85 3.17 5.82
C LEU A 159 4.34 3.35 5.56
N HIS A 160 3.89 4.60 5.46
CA HIS A 160 2.48 4.89 5.29
C HIS A 160 1.92 4.29 4.00
N MET A 161 2.66 4.37 2.88
CA MET A 161 2.22 3.80 1.61
C MET A 161 2.09 2.27 1.68
N ASN A 162 2.96 1.56 2.41
CA ASN A 162 2.79 0.12 2.60
C ASN A 162 1.54 -0.20 3.44
N VAL A 163 1.28 0.57 4.51
CA VAL A 163 0.05 0.45 5.30
C VAL A 163 -1.20 0.73 4.46
N LEU A 164 -1.15 1.76 3.61
CA LEU A 164 -2.26 2.09 2.71
C LEU A 164 -2.54 0.95 1.73
N MET A 165 -1.51 0.34 1.12
CA MET A 165 -1.70 -0.81 0.23
C MET A 165 -2.32 -2.01 0.98
N LEU A 166 -1.84 -2.31 2.19
CA LEU A 166 -2.44 -3.34 3.04
C LEU A 166 -3.90 -3.02 3.37
N THR A 167 -4.19 -1.76 3.69
CA THR A 167 -5.56 -1.27 3.96
C THR A 167 -6.46 -1.49 2.75
N MET A 168 -6.01 -1.10 1.55
CA MET A 168 -6.78 -1.25 0.33
C MET A 168 -7.08 -2.72 -0.01
N MET A 169 -6.10 -3.61 0.16
CA MET A 169 -6.29 -5.05 -0.04
C MET A 169 -7.26 -5.65 1.00
N ALA A 170 -7.09 -5.33 2.29
CA ALA A 170 -7.96 -5.83 3.35
C ALA A 170 -9.41 -5.32 3.20
N VAL A 171 -9.60 -4.03 2.95
CA VAL A 171 -10.92 -3.43 2.74
C VAL A 171 -11.58 -3.97 1.47
N TYR A 172 -10.82 -4.21 0.39
CA TYR A 172 -11.34 -4.88 -0.81
C TYR A 172 -11.91 -6.27 -0.48
N LEU A 173 -11.14 -7.11 0.24
CA LEU A 173 -11.59 -8.46 0.62
C LEU A 173 -12.81 -8.43 1.55
N LEU A 174 -12.81 -7.54 2.53
CA LEU A 174 -13.93 -7.41 3.48
C LEU A 174 -15.18 -6.86 2.79
N THR A 175 -15.03 -5.87 1.91
CA THR A 175 -16.15 -5.27 1.16
C THR A 175 -16.78 -6.30 0.24
N THR A 176 -15.97 -7.01 -0.55
CA THR A 176 -16.48 -8.07 -1.45
C THR A 176 -17.17 -9.19 -0.68
N ALA A 177 -16.59 -9.64 0.44
CA ALA A 177 -17.20 -10.64 1.31
C ALA A 177 -18.55 -10.18 1.91
N VAL A 178 -18.62 -8.94 2.43
CA VAL A 178 -19.85 -8.39 3.01
C VAL A 178 -20.92 -8.21 1.94
N MET A 179 -20.56 -7.71 0.76
CA MET A 179 -21.51 -7.49 -0.34
C MET A 179 -22.08 -8.80 -0.90
N ALA A 180 -21.28 -9.86 -0.92
CA ALA A 180 -21.71 -11.21 -1.32
C ALA A 180 -22.59 -11.93 -0.28
N SER A 181 -22.58 -11.51 0.99
CA SER A 181 -23.35 -12.18 2.06
C SER A 181 -24.87 -12.12 1.85
N SER A 182 -25.62 -13.06 2.47
CA SER A 182 -27.10 -13.10 2.45
C SER A 182 -27.76 -12.08 3.39
N ILE A 183 -26.97 -11.23 4.06
CA ILE A 183 -27.44 -10.29 5.07
C ILE A 183 -28.24 -9.14 4.42
N ASP A 184 -29.20 -8.57 5.18
CA ASP A 184 -29.93 -7.37 4.77
C ASP A 184 -29.02 -6.18 4.38
N ARG A 185 -29.45 -5.39 3.39
CA ARG A 185 -28.68 -4.27 2.84
C ARG A 185 -28.30 -3.24 3.89
N LYS A 186 -29.18 -2.93 4.85
CA LYS A 186 -28.88 -1.93 5.90
C LYS A 186 -27.69 -2.40 6.74
N LYS A 187 -27.69 -3.68 7.13
CA LYS A 187 -26.60 -4.29 7.90
C LYS A 187 -25.30 -4.38 7.09
N LYS A 188 -25.36 -4.69 5.78
CA LYS A 188 -24.18 -4.67 4.89
C LYS A 188 -23.50 -3.29 4.91
N LEU A 189 -24.28 -2.24 4.71
CA LEU A 189 -23.76 -0.87 4.74
C LEU A 189 -23.18 -0.52 6.12
N SER A 190 -23.86 -0.86 7.22
CA SER A 190 -23.32 -0.66 8.57
C SER A 190 -21.96 -1.34 8.78
N CYS A 191 -21.78 -2.57 8.28
CA CYS A 191 -20.49 -3.26 8.35
C CYS A 191 -19.42 -2.53 7.53
N ILE A 192 -19.74 -2.09 6.32
CA ILE A 192 -18.81 -1.35 5.45
C ILE A 192 -18.40 -0.03 6.08
N TYR A 193 -19.32 0.69 6.72
CA TYR A 193 -18.99 1.89 7.49
C TYR A 193 -18.03 1.57 8.64
N LEU A 194 -18.31 0.53 9.42
CA LEU A 194 -17.47 0.13 10.55
C LEU A 194 -16.05 -0.27 10.10
N ILE A 195 -15.94 -1.03 9.00
CA ILE A 195 -14.66 -1.40 8.38
C ILE A 195 -13.91 -0.15 7.93
N SER A 196 -14.61 0.80 7.28
CA SER A 196 -13.98 2.02 6.77
C SER A 196 -13.52 2.93 7.91
N VAL A 197 -14.30 3.05 8.98
CA VAL A 197 -13.93 3.79 10.17
C VAL A 197 -12.71 3.16 10.84
N ALA A 198 -12.70 1.84 11.04
CA ALA A 198 -11.55 1.14 11.60
C ALA A 198 -10.28 1.31 10.74
N ALA A 199 -10.40 1.20 9.42
CA ALA A 199 -9.32 1.44 8.48
C ALA A 199 -8.77 2.87 8.58
N LEU A 200 -9.65 3.87 8.67
CA LEU A 200 -9.25 5.27 8.82
C LEU A 200 -8.51 5.49 10.15
N PHE A 201 -9.04 4.99 11.27
CA PHE A 201 -8.39 5.12 12.58
C PHE A 201 -7.01 4.45 12.61
N PHE A 202 -6.85 3.29 11.98
CA PHE A 202 -5.55 2.65 11.86
C PHE A 202 -4.57 3.49 11.02
N ASN A 203 -5.01 4.08 9.91
CA ASN A 203 -4.16 4.98 9.13
C ASN A 203 -3.84 6.29 9.87
N LEU A 204 -4.76 6.84 10.67
CA LEU A 204 -4.52 7.98 11.55
C LEU A 204 -3.49 7.67 12.64
N TYR A 205 -3.55 6.48 13.23
CA TYR A 205 -2.52 6.00 14.14
C TYR A 205 -1.15 5.97 13.46
N ILE A 206 -1.06 5.42 12.24
CA ILE A 206 0.20 5.43 11.47
C ILE A 206 0.62 6.83 11.03
N PHE A 207 -0.33 7.77 10.85
CA PHE A 207 -0.02 9.17 10.56
C PHE A 207 0.71 9.85 11.72
N MET A 208 0.37 9.55 12.97
CA MET A 208 1.06 10.11 14.14
C MET A 208 2.57 9.82 14.10
N TYR A 209 2.96 8.66 13.57
CA TYR A 209 4.36 8.27 13.41
C TYR A 209 4.96 8.76 12.09
N SER A 210 4.29 8.50 10.97
CA SER A 210 4.85 8.75 9.63
C SER A 210 4.79 10.23 9.21
N GLY A 211 3.87 11.01 9.76
CA GLY A 211 3.57 12.38 9.33
C GLY A 211 3.12 12.50 7.87
N SER A 212 2.73 11.40 7.21
CA SER A 212 2.48 11.38 5.76
C SER A 212 1.06 11.85 5.42
N ARG A 213 0.94 13.13 5.00
CA ARG A 213 -0.35 13.73 4.60
C ARG A 213 -0.94 13.07 3.34
N THR A 214 -0.06 12.69 2.40
CA THR A 214 -0.46 12.00 1.15
C THR A 214 -1.09 10.64 1.45
N GLY A 215 -0.53 9.90 2.41
CA GLY A 215 -1.08 8.61 2.86
C GLY A 215 -2.51 8.72 3.40
N ILE A 216 -2.75 9.66 4.31
CA ILE A 216 -4.09 9.91 4.87
C ILE A 216 -5.08 10.37 3.80
N LEU A 217 -4.67 11.32 2.96
CA LEU A 217 -5.56 11.85 1.92
C LEU A 217 -5.99 10.75 0.93
N ALA A 218 -5.05 9.91 0.50
CA ALA A 218 -5.36 8.77 -0.36
C ALA A 218 -6.21 7.70 0.33
N CYS A 219 -6.00 7.46 1.63
CA CYS A 219 -6.87 6.60 2.45
C CYS A 219 -8.32 7.11 2.45
N ILE A 220 -8.52 8.41 2.71
CA ILE A 220 -9.85 9.04 2.73
C ILE A 220 -10.51 8.91 1.36
N VAL A 221 -9.82 9.24 0.27
CA VAL A 221 -10.35 9.11 -1.10
C VAL A 221 -10.77 7.67 -1.39
N PHE A 222 -9.92 6.69 -1.06
CA PHE A 222 -10.24 5.28 -1.24
C PHE A 222 -11.50 4.87 -0.48
N LEU A 223 -11.58 5.18 0.82
CA LEU A 223 -12.70 4.81 1.67
C LEU A 223 -14.01 5.48 1.21
N VAL A 224 -13.95 6.76 0.82
CA VAL A 224 -15.08 7.49 0.26
C VAL A 224 -15.56 6.84 -1.04
N CYS A 225 -14.66 6.53 -1.97
CA CYS A 225 -15.02 5.83 -3.21
C CYS A 225 -15.65 4.46 -2.93
N ASN A 226 -15.06 3.68 -2.02
CA ASN A 226 -15.55 2.35 -1.67
C ASN A 226 -16.96 2.41 -1.06
N ILE A 227 -17.17 3.27 -0.07
CA ILE A 227 -18.48 3.51 0.55
C ILE A 227 -19.49 3.99 -0.49
N TRP A 228 -19.10 4.97 -1.31
CA TRP A 228 -19.97 5.56 -2.33
C TRP A 228 -20.52 4.48 -3.25
N PHE A 229 -19.66 3.64 -3.84
CA PHE A 229 -20.13 2.57 -4.72
C PHE A 229 -21.00 1.53 -4.02
N CYS A 230 -20.78 1.27 -2.74
CA CYS A 230 -21.60 0.33 -1.96
C CYS A 230 -23.00 0.89 -1.66
N ILE A 231 -23.13 2.20 -1.44
CA ILE A 231 -24.43 2.86 -1.23
C ILE A 231 -25.28 2.79 -2.50
N ARG A 232 -24.67 2.97 -3.67
CA ARG A 232 -25.39 3.08 -4.94
C ARG A 232 -26.09 1.77 -5.30
N LYS A 233 -27.27 1.86 -5.92
CA LYS A 233 -27.97 0.68 -6.45
C LYS A 233 -27.34 0.24 -7.77
N ASN A 234 -27.06 1.20 -8.66
CA ASN A 234 -26.46 1.00 -9.98
C ASN A 234 -25.40 2.09 -10.21
N ILE A 235 -24.44 1.82 -11.09
CA ILE A 235 -23.48 2.83 -11.57
C ILE A 235 -24.20 3.78 -12.55
N GLY A 236 -24.46 5.01 -12.09
CA GLY A 236 -25.14 6.05 -12.86
C GLY A 236 -24.21 6.81 -13.80
N ILE A 237 -24.75 7.84 -14.46
CA ILE A 237 -24.00 8.68 -15.41
C ILE A 237 -22.91 9.47 -14.68
N PHE A 238 -23.23 10.04 -13.52
CA PHE A 238 -22.26 10.79 -12.71
C PHE A 238 -21.04 9.94 -12.34
N GLU A 239 -21.27 8.72 -11.83
CA GLU A 239 -20.17 7.81 -11.48
C GLU A 239 -19.33 7.43 -12.71
N LYS A 240 -19.97 7.24 -13.87
CA LYS A 240 -19.27 6.97 -15.13
C LYS A 240 -18.37 8.13 -15.53
N ILE A 241 -18.88 9.38 -15.46
CA ILE A 241 -18.10 10.58 -15.78
C ILE A 241 -16.86 10.65 -14.90
N ILE A 242 -17.02 10.51 -13.58
CA ILE A 242 -15.89 10.50 -12.64
C ILE A 242 -14.89 9.40 -13.01
N CYS A 243 -15.37 8.18 -13.26
CA CYS A 243 -14.49 7.07 -13.58
C CYS A 243 -13.69 7.30 -14.86
N TYR A 244 -14.32 7.77 -15.94
CA TYR A 244 -13.62 8.05 -17.19
C TYR A 244 -12.72 9.28 -17.11
N ALA A 245 -13.08 10.28 -16.30
CA ALA A 245 -12.30 11.48 -16.11
C ALA A 245 -11.06 11.26 -15.21
N ALA A 246 -11.07 10.24 -14.34
CA ALA A 246 -10.03 10.03 -13.36
C ALA A 246 -8.62 9.96 -13.98
N PHE A 247 -8.41 9.14 -15.02
CA PHE A 247 -7.10 9.04 -15.66
C PHE A 247 -6.69 10.34 -16.37
N PRO A 248 -7.50 10.92 -17.29
CA PRO A 248 -7.17 12.19 -17.94
C PRO A 248 -6.88 13.33 -16.97
N VAL A 249 -7.70 13.49 -15.92
CA VAL A 249 -7.52 14.55 -14.91
C VAL A 249 -6.18 14.39 -14.21
N THR A 250 -5.81 13.16 -13.80
CA THR A 250 -4.51 12.93 -13.15
C THR A 250 -3.32 13.20 -14.09
N CYS A 251 -3.48 12.98 -15.40
CA CYS A 251 -2.47 13.35 -16.40
C CYS A 251 -2.35 14.87 -16.52
N VAL A 252 -3.47 15.59 -16.61
CA VAL A 252 -3.47 17.07 -16.66
C VAL A 252 -2.79 17.64 -15.42
N VAL A 253 -3.14 17.13 -14.23
CA VAL A 253 -2.56 17.59 -12.97
C VAL A 253 -1.05 17.31 -12.88
N SER A 254 -0.59 16.16 -13.37
CA SER A 254 0.81 15.74 -13.21
C SER A 254 1.74 16.23 -14.31
N ILE A 255 1.23 16.43 -15.52
CA ILE A 255 2.04 16.74 -16.70
C ILE A 255 1.86 18.20 -17.11
N ILE A 256 0.62 18.68 -17.19
CA ILE A 256 0.30 19.99 -17.79
C ILE A 256 0.36 21.10 -16.76
N LEU A 257 -0.30 20.94 -15.60
CA LEU A 257 -0.38 22.00 -14.59
C LEU A 257 0.98 22.53 -14.11
N PRO A 258 2.02 21.70 -13.86
CA PRO A 258 3.33 22.21 -13.46
C PRO A 258 3.97 23.18 -14.46
N LEU A 259 3.53 23.16 -15.72
CA LEU A 259 4.11 23.94 -16.82
C LEU A 259 3.31 25.21 -17.14
N VAL A 260 1.99 25.14 -17.06
CA VAL A 260 1.10 26.22 -17.53
C VAL A 260 0.62 27.15 -16.41
N LEU A 261 0.81 26.78 -15.15
CA LEU A 261 0.33 27.58 -14.03
C LEU A 261 1.11 28.90 -13.89
N PRO A 262 0.41 30.02 -13.64
CA PRO A 262 1.05 31.28 -13.26
C PRO A 262 1.90 31.11 -12.01
N GLU A 263 3.04 31.80 -11.94
CA GLU A 263 4.07 31.63 -10.90
C GLU A 263 3.51 31.69 -9.47
N LYS A 264 2.65 32.67 -9.17
CA LYS A 264 2.00 32.80 -7.85
C LYS A 264 1.16 31.58 -7.47
N ILE A 265 0.40 31.02 -8.42
CA ILE A 265 -0.45 29.84 -8.19
C ILE A 265 0.42 28.59 -8.10
N PHE A 266 1.44 28.51 -8.95
CA PHE A 266 2.41 27.42 -8.94
C PHE A 266 3.11 27.32 -7.58
N GLU A 267 3.66 28.42 -7.06
CA GLU A 267 4.33 28.45 -5.75
C GLU A 267 3.40 28.06 -4.62
N LEU A 268 2.16 28.60 -4.62
CA LEU A 268 1.15 28.25 -3.64
C LEU A 268 0.87 26.74 -3.63
N LEU A 269 0.54 26.15 -4.79
CA LEU A 269 0.22 24.73 -4.90
C LEU A 269 1.44 23.84 -4.61
N ASN A 270 2.62 24.22 -5.09
CA ASN A 270 3.86 23.50 -4.88
C ASN A 270 4.24 23.44 -3.39
N ARG A 271 4.08 24.54 -2.66
CA ARG A 271 4.39 24.61 -1.22
C ARG A 271 3.32 23.95 -0.35
N THR A 272 2.04 24.11 -0.68
CA THR A 272 0.95 23.71 0.22
C THR A 272 0.37 22.32 -0.08
N VAL A 273 0.21 21.96 -1.37
CA VAL A 273 -0.51 20.75 -1.79
C VAL A 273 0.45 19.65 -2.26
N PHE A 274 1.44 20.01 -3.08
CA PHE A 274 2.29 19.04 -3.77
C PHE A 274 3.66 18.84 -3.13
N ASN A 275 4.02 19.64 -2.11
CA ASN A 275 5.28 19.56 -1.36
C ASN A 275 6.49 19.28 -2.27
N SER A 276 6.85 20.27 -3.09
CA SER A 276 7.94 20.25 -4.10
C SER A 276 7.76 19.38 -5.35
N ARG A 277 6.73 18.53 -5.45
CA ARG A 277 6.55 17.65 -6.62
C ARG A 277 6.26 18.40 -7.92
N PHE A 278 5.58 19.54 -7.86
CA PHE A 278 5.36 20.39 -9.04
C PHE A 278 6.66 21.02 -9.53
N MET A 279 7.51 21.48 -8.60
CA MET A 279 8.86 21.94 -8.89
C MET A 279 9.69 20.85 -9.57
N LEU A 280 9.70 19.63 -9.02
CA LEU A 280 10.41 18.49 -9.60
C LEU A 280 9.87 18.12 -10.99
N ALA A 281 8.54 18.08 -11.16
CA ALA A 281 7.92 17.82 -12.47
C ALA A 281 8.35 18.86 -13.52
N LYS A 282 8.28 20.16 -13.17
CA LYS A 282 8.73 21.24 -14.05
C LYS A 282 10.23 21.13 -14.37
N TYR A 283 11.06 20.85 -13.36
CA TYR A 283 12.51 20.65 -13.53
C TYR A 283 12.83 19.53 -14.52
N PHE A 284 12.27 18.34 -14.32
CA PHE A 284 12.53 17.21 -15.22
C PHE A 284 12.02 17.46 -16.63
N TRP A 285 10.84 18.08 -16.76
CA TRP A 285 10.29 18.46 -18.06
C TRP A 285 11.19 19.42 -18.82
N THR A 286 11.73 20.45 -18.17
CA THR A 286 12.56 21.47 -18.84
C THR A 286 13.96 20.95 -19.21
N ASN A 287 14.49 19.99 -18.47
CA ASN A 287 15.86 19.48 -18.66
C ASN A 287 15.95 18.20 -19.51
N ASN A 288 14.82 17.64 -19.93
CA ASN A 288 14.78 16.39 -20.68
C ASN A 288 13.90 16.54 -21.93
N HIS A 289 14.19 15.75 -22.96
CA HIS A 289 13.42 15.75 -24.20
C HIS A 289 12.37 14.64 -24.20
N LEU A 290 11.36 14.79 -25.05
CA LEU A 290 10.35 13.76 -25.25
C LEU A 290 10.93 12.60 -26.07
N SER A 291 10.52 11.38 -25.74
CA SER A 291 10.96 10.17 -26.42
C SER A 291 9.80 9.21 -26.66
N LEU A 292 9.89 8.40 -27.72
CA LEU A 292 8.87 7.41 -28.02
C LEU A 292 8.89 6.24 -27.03
N PHE A 293 10.09 5.73 -26.71
CA PHE A 293 10.29 4.52 -25.89
C PHE A 293 11.01 4.81 -24.56
N GLY A 294 11.03 6.05 -24.12
CA GLY A 294 11.62 6.47 -22.86
C GLY A 294 13.09 6.86 -22.98
N ILE A 295 13.59 7.50 -21.93
CA ILE A 295 14.98 7.95 -21.78
C ILE A 295 15.47 7.72 -20.36
N ARG A 296 16.80 7.62 -20.21
CA ARG A 296 17.43 7.87 -18.92
C ARG A 296 17.39 9.36 -18.65
N LEU A 297 16.79 9.74 -17.52
CA LEU A 297 16.67 11.14 -17.16
C LEU A 297 18.05 11.75 -16.92
N ASN A 298 18.28 12.92 -17.50
CA ASN A 298 19.41 13.78 -17.19
C ASN A 298 19.09 14.60 -15.95
N ASN A 299 20.04 14.64 -15.02
CA ASN A 299 19.95 15.38 -13.77
C ASN A 299 21.19 16.25 -13.58
N PRO A 300 21.25 17.42 -14.26
CA PRO A 300 22.46 18.24 -14.33
C PRO A 300 22.85 18.91 -13.00
N LEU A 301 21.93 18.97 -12.03
CA LEU A 301 22.19 19.59 -10.73
C LEU A 301 22.59 18.54 -9.69
N ALA A 302 23.81 18.66 -9.15
CA ALA A 302 24.36 17.77 -8.14
C ALA A 302 23.42 17.57 -6.92
N ASN A 303 22.77 18.65 -6.48
CA ASN A 303 21.84 18.62 -5.34
C ASN A 303 20.55 17.82 -5.61
N TYR A 304 20.26 17.54 -6.89
CA TYR A 304 19.09 16.76 -7.28
C TYR A 304 19.44 15.35 -7.73
N GLU A 305 20.71 14.94 -7.79
CA GLU A 305 21.15 13.64 -8.36
C GLU A 305 20.37 12.43 -7.82
N THR A 306 19.95 12.46 -6.55
CA THR A 306 19.20 11.38 -5.90
C THR A 306 17.68 11.48 -6.04
N TYR A 307 17.15 12.57 -6.62
CA TYR A 307 15.73 12.80 -6.81
C TYR A 307 15.25 12.24 -8.15
N GLY A 308 14.04 11.67 -8.14
CA GLY A 308 13.36 11.17 -9.34
C GLY A 308 12.02 11.88 -9.57
N ILE A 309 11.28 11.43 -10.59
CA ILE A 309 9.92 11.91 -10.84
C ILE A 309 8.96 11.17 -9.91
N ASP A 310 8.42 11.88 -8.92
CA ASP A 310 7.46 11.31 -7.96
C ASP A 310 6.03 11.20 -8.50
N MET A 311 5.65 11.98 -9.51
CA MET A 311 4.29 11.92 -10.07
C MET A 311 4.21 10.81 -11.13
N ALA A 312 3.40 9.78 -10.90
CA ALA A 312 3.38 8.57 -11.72
C ALA A 312 3.06 8.81 -13.21
N GLN A 313 2.12 9.70 -13.51
CA GLN A 313 1.71 10.01 -14.88
C GLN A 313 2.82 10.77 -15.62
N MET A 314 3.53 11.65 -14.92
CA MET A 314 4.69 12.36 -15.45
C MET A 314 5.87 11.40 -15.67
N TYR A 315 6.10 10.48 -14.72
CA TYR A 315 7.10 9.41 -14.85
C TYR A 315 6.80 8.51 -16.06
N LEU A 316 5.54 8.08 -16.22
CA LEU A 316 5.10 7.29 -17.37
C LEU A 316 5.29 8.03 -18.70
N PHE A 317 4.98 9.33 -18.73
CA PHE A 317 5.06 10.12 -19.95
C PHE A 317 6.49 10.45 -20.36
N LEU A 318 7.29 11.00 -19.43
CA LEU A 318 8.62 11.51 -19.73
C LEU A 318 9.68 10.41 -19.69
N GLN A 319 9.70 9.60 -18.63
CA GLN A 319 10.75 8.60 -18.45
C GLN A 319 10.46 7.31 -19.23
N LEU A 320 9.22 6.80 -19.20
CA LEU A 320 8.87 5.56 -19.92
C LEU A 320 8.48 5.77 -21.40
N GLY A 321 8.25 7.02 -21.81
CA GLY A 321 8.03 7.42 -23.19
C GLY A 321 6.57 7.43 -23.65
N ILE A 322 6.33 8.11 -24.77
CA ILE A 322 5.00 8.40 -25.31
C ILE A 322 4.24 7.11 -25.67
N VAL A 323 4.91 6.11 -26.24
CA VAL A 323 4.26 4.85 -26.64
C VAL A 323 3.76 4.09 -25.41
N ALA A 324 4.60 4.00 -24.37
CA ALA A 324 4.20 3.41 -23.09
C ALA A 324 3.03 4.18 -22.48
N PHE A 325 3.10 5.52 -22.46
CA PHE A 325 2.01 6.35 -21.97
C PHE A 325 0.68 6.06 -22.66
N ILE A 326 0.64 6.01 -24.00
CA ILE A 326 -0.59 5.75 -24.77
C ILE A 326 -1.14 4.35 -24.46
N VAL A 327 -0.27 3.33 -24.43
CA VAL A 327 -0.69 1.94 -24.16
C VAL A 327 -1.25 1.80 -22.75
N MET A 328 -0.59 2.40 -21.75
CA MET A 328 -1.03 2.34 -20.35
C MET A 328 -2.29 3.18 -20.11
N ALA A 329 -2.45 4.30 -20.81
CA ALA A 329 -3.68 5.09 -20.82
C ALA A 329 -4.85 4.28 -21.39
N ALA A 330 -4.64 3.64 -22.55
CA ALA A 330 -5.63 2.79 -23.18
C ALA A 330 -6.01 1.61 -22.28
N LEU A 331 -5.02 0.94 -21.65
CA LEU A 331 -5.26 -0.15 -20.71
C LEU A 331 -6.08 0.31 -19.50
N SER A 332 -5.76 1.48 -18.92
CA SER A 332 -6.46 2.04 -17.76
C SER A 332 -7.92 2.39 -18.09
N LEU A 333 -8.15 3.07 -19.22
CA LEU A 333 -9.50 3.43 -19.68
C LEU A 333 -10.31 2.21 -20.11
N TRP A 334 -9.67 1.23 -20.76
CA TRP A 334 -10.29 -0.05 -21.08
C TRP A 334 -10.72 -0.78 -19.82
N PHE A 335 -9.86 -0.85 -18.81
CA PHE A 335 -10.18 -1.47 -17.53
C PHE A 335 -11.39 -0.80 -16.88
N ILE A 336 -11.39 0.54 -16.81
CA ILE A 336 -12.52 1.32 -16.28
C ILE A 336 -13.82 1.00 -17.04
N ASN A 337 -13.79 0.98 -18.38
CA ASN A 337 -14.96 0.65 -19.21
C ASN A 337 -15.50 -0.75 -18.91
N ARG A 338 -14.61 -1.74 -18.84
CA ARG A 338 -14.97 -3.15 -18.63
C ARG A 338 -15.46 -3.39 -17.21
N ALA A 339 -14.80 -2.79 -16.21
CA ALA A 339 -15.19 -2.87 -14.81
C ALA A 339 -16.58 -2.24 -14.58
N ILE A 340 -16.89 -1.11 -15.21
CA ILE A 340 -18.24 -0.52 -15.17
C ILE A 340 -19.28 -1.47 -15.78
N LYS A 341 -19.00 -2.07 -16.94
CA LYS A 341 -19.92 -3.01 -17.62
C LYS A 341 -20.13 -4.30 -16.82
N ALA A 342 -19.13 -4.72 -16.08
CA ALA A 342 -19.13 -5.91 -15.22
C ALA A 342 -19.58 -5.62 -13.77
N ASP A 343 -19.95 -4.38 -13.44
CA ASP A 343 -20.32 -3.91 -12.10
C ASP A 343 -19.27 -4.21 -11.01
N LYS A 344 -17.98 -4.13 -11.37
CA LYS A 344 -16.80 -4.37 -10.51
C LYS A 344 -16.47 -3.17 -9.64
N ARG A 345 -17.34 -2.92 -8.66
CA ARG A 345 -17.34 -1.69 -7.85
C ARG A 345 -16.15 -1.56 -6.91
N ALA A 346 -15.77 -2.64 -6.24
CA ALA A 346 -14.64 -2.62 -5.31
C ALA A 346 -13.32 -2.39 -6.05
N GLU A 347 -13.18 -3.00 -7.22
CA GLU A 347 -12.05 -2.84 -8.13
C GLU A 347 -11.97 -1.40 -8.68
N LEU A 348 -13.12 -0.81 -9.04
CA LEU A 348 -13.19 0.60 -9.44
C LEU A 348 -12.75 1.53 -8.31
N ALA A 349 -13.20 1.30 -7.07
CA ALA A 349 -12.77 2.09 -5.92
C ALA A 349 -11.25 2.05 -5.72
N VAL A 350 -10.64 0.86 -5.83
CA VAL A 350 -9.17 0.71 -5.79
C VAL A 350 -8.52 1.49 -6.93
N MET A 351 -9.00 1.33 -8.17
CA MET A 351 -8.42 2.01 -9.34
C MET A 351 -8.45 3.54 -9.20
N LEU A 352 -9.58 4.12 -8.77
CA LEU A 352 -9.70 5.57 -8.57
C LEU A 352 -8.73 6.08 -7.50
N ALA A 353 -8.61 5.35 -6.38
CA ALA A 353 -7.65 5.69 -5.34
C ALA A 353 -6.20 5.60 -5.81
N MET A 354 -5.85 4.57 -6.58
CA MET A 354 -4.52 4.41 -7.14
C MET A 354 -4.18 5.53 -8.13
N LEU A 355 -5.11 5.90 -9.02
CA LEU A 355 -4.93 7.02 -9.94
C LEU A 355 -4.72 8.35 -9.20
N PHE A 356 -5.54 8.60 -8.18
CA PHE A 356 -5.40 9.77 -7.31
C PHE A 356 -4.04 9.79 -6.60
N LEU A 357 -3.64 8.67 -6.02
CA LEU A 357 -2.34 8.52 -5.36
C LEU A 357 -1.16 8.72 -6.32
N GLY A 358 -1.31 8.34 -7.59
CA GLY A 358 -0.33 8.56 -8.65
C GLY A 358 0.05 10.03 -8.86
N MET A 359 -0.79 10.98 -8.44
CA MET A 359 -0.44 12.41 -8.49
C MET A 359 0.66 12.79 -7.49
N TRP A 360 0.95 11.96 -6.49
CA TRP A 360 2.03 12.21 -5.51
C TRP A 360 3.09 11.12 -5.45
N GLU A 361 2.80 9.91 -5.93
CA GLU A 361 3.70 8.78 -5.76
C GLU A 361 3.94 8.03 -7.07
N PRO A 362 5.18 7.59 -7.37
CA PRO A 362 5.51 6.97 -8.66
C PRO A 362 5.04 5.50 -8.76
N LEU A 363 4.29 5.04 -7.77
CA LEU A 363 4.02 3.62 -7.48
C LEU A 363 3.13 2.89 -8.50
N LEU A 364 2.57 3.59 -9.49
CA LEU A 364 1.69 2.97 -10.49
C LEU A 364 2.45 2.17 -11.56
N TYR A 365 3.67 2.60 -11.88
CA TYR A 365 4.45 2.10 -13.02
C TYR A 365 5.91 1.79 -12.67
N ASN A 366 6.32 2.00 -11.41
CA ASN A 366 7.68 1.74 -10.96
C ASN A 366 7.85 0.28 -10.50
N LEU A 367 9.09 -0.07 -10.12
CA LEU A 367 9.44 -1.40 -9.62
C LEU A 367 8.86 -1.73 -8.24
N GLY A 368 8.01 -0.87 -7.68
CA GLY A 368 7.54 -0.98 -6.31
C GLY A 368 6.62 -2.16 -6.01
N PHE A 369 6.15 -2.92 -7.00
CA PHE A 369 5.16 -4.02 -6.89
C PHE A 369 3.94 -3.66 -6.02
N LYS A 370 3.54 -2.38 -5.98
CA LYS A 370 2.44 -1.89 -5.14
C LYS A 370 1.12 -1.79 -5.91
N ASN A 371 1.16 -1.63 -7.22
CA ASN A 371 -0.04 -1.45 -8.03
C ASN A 371 -0.76 -2.77 -8.32
N PHE A 372 -1.48 -3.30 -7.33
CA PHE A 372 -2.22 -4.55 -7.50
C PHE A 372 -3.47 -4.44 -8.41
N THR A 373 -3.77 -3.27 -8.99
CA THR A 373 -4.86 -3.14 -9.99
C THR A 373 -4.59 -3.99 -11.24
N TYR A 374 -3.32 -4.29 -11.54
CA TYR A 374 -2.97 -5.21 -12.63
C TYR A 374 -3.53 -6.61 -12.45
N LEU A 375 -3.81 -7.05 -11.21
CA LEU A 375 -4.51 -8.31 -10.95
C LEU A 375 -5.93 -8.28 -11.56
N PHE A 376 -6.64 -7.16 -11.36
CA PHE A 376 -7.98 -6.95 -11.88
C PHE A 376 -7.96 -6.81 -13.41
N MET A 377 -6.99 -6.07 -13.94
CA MET A 377 -6.79 -5.93 -15.38
C MET A 377 -6.53 -7.29 -16.03
N GLY A 378 -5.68 -8.12 -15.41
CA GLY A 378 -5.36 -9.47 -15.89
C GLY A 378 -6.58 -10.38 -15.94
N GLN A 379 -7.38 -10.40 -14.87
CA GLN A 379 -8.62 -11.18 -14.83
C GLN A 379 -9.59 -10.77 -15.95
N LEU A 380 -9.85 -9.47 -16.11
CA LEU A 380 -10.74 -8.98 -17.16
C LEU A 380 -10.17 -9.19 -18.57
N MET A 381 -8.85 -9.20 -18.73
CA MET A 381 -8.18 -9.38 -20.02
C MET A 381 -8.42 -10.79 -20.53
N TYR A 382 -8.14 -11.81 -19.70
CA TYR A 382 -8.41 -13.19 -20.06
C TYR A 382 -9.89 -13.47 -20.27
N ALA A 383 -10.76 -12.91 -19.44
CA ALA A 383 -12.20 -13.02 -19.64
C ALA A 383 -12.63 -12.48 -21.03
N CYS A 384 -12.10 -11.32 -21.42
CA CYS A 384 -12.39 -10.74 -22.73
C CYS A 384 -11.82 -11.57 -23.88
N LEU A 385 -10.61 -12.09 -23.75
CA LEU A 385 -9.95 -12.91 -24.79
C LEU A 385 -10.64 -14.27 -24.97
N ASN A 386 -11.22 -14.83 -23.92
CA ASN A 386 -11.96 -16.09 -23.94
C ASN A 386 -13.44 -15.92 -24.34
N GLY A 387 -13.93 -14.69 -24.44
CA GLY A 387 -15.34 -14.42 -24.71
C GLY A 387 -16.26 -14.71 -23.52
N ASP A 388 -15.72 -14.72 -22.30
CA ASP A 388 -16.47 -15.01 -21.08
C ASP A 388 -17.53 -13.94 -20.81
N ASN A 389 -18.67 -14.35 -20.25
CA ASN A 389 -19.68 -13.40 -19.79
C ASN A 389 -19.13 -12.59 -18.60
N LEU A 390 -18.83 -11.32 -18.85
CA LEU A 390 -18.21 -10.40 -17.90
C LEU A 390 -18.98 -10.25 -16.58
N LYS A 391 -20.30 -10.47 -16.57
CA LYS A 391 -21.13 -10.42 -15.35
C LYS A 391 -21.04 -11.69 -14.49
N ALA A 392 -20.59 -12.82 -15.06
CA ALA A 392 -20.53 -14.10 -14.37
C ALA A 392 -19.18 -14.39 -13.70
N LEU A 393 -18.17 -13.53 -13.89
CA LEU A 393 -16.76 -13.77 -13.53
C LEU A 393 -16.46 -13.99 -12.04
N GLU A 394 -17.42 -13.78 -11.15
CA GLU A 394 -17.30 -14.09 -9.71
C GLU A 394 -18.02 -15.38 -9.27
N VAL A 395 -18.96 -15.89 -10.07
CA VAL A 395 -19.85 -16.98 -9.63
C VAL A 395 -19.35 -18.37 -10.07
N THR A 396 -18.50 -18.45 -11.10
CA THR A 396 -18.21 -19.72 -11.79
C THR A 396 -16.99 -20.50 -11.30
N LYS A 397 -16.12 -19.97 -10.44
CA LYS A 397 -14.90 -20.70 -9.99
C LYS A 397 -14.90 -21.24 -8.56
N ASP A 398 -15.91 -20.93 -7.75
CA ASP A 398 -16.08 -21.52 -6.42
C ASP A 398 -16.93 -22.82 -6.42
N ARG A 399 -17.22 -23.38 -7.61
CA ARG A 399 -17.98 -24.65 -7.75
C ARG A 399 -17.17 -25.92 -7.52
N ASP A 400 -15.84 -25.84 -7.36
CA ASP A 400 -15.03 -27.02 -7.05
C ASP A 400 -14.88 -27.12 -5.52
N GLY A 401 -15.72 -27.99 -4.92
CA GLY A 401 -15.93 -28.16 -3.49
C GLY A 401 -14.73 -28.69 -2.70
N SER A 402 -13.65 -27.92 -2.61
CA SER A 402 -12.52 -28.22 -1.73
C SER A 402 -11.91 -26.95 -1.14
N ALA A 403 -12.62 -26.33 -0.22
CA ALA A 403 -12.08 -25.78 1.03
C ALA A 403 -13.28 -25.34 1.88
N ASN A 404 -13.40 -25.88 3.09
CA ASN A 404 -14.24 -25.32 4.15
C ASN A 404 -13.70 -23.93 4.52
N ILE A 405 -13.87 -22.95 3.64
CA ILE A 405 -13.72 -21.54 3.98
C ILE A 405 -15.03 -21.17 4.64
N VAL A 406 -14.99 -21.06 5.97
CA VAL A 406 -16.08 -20.53 6.78
C VAL A 406 -16.72 -19.37 6.04
N GLU A 407 -18.01 -19.47 5.70
CA GLU A 407 -18.74 -18.34 5.13
C GLU A 407 -18.46 -17.11 6.00
N PRO A 408 -17.92 -16.01 5.46
CA PRO A 408 -17.68 -14.80 6.26
C PRO A 408 -18.97 -14.29 6.92
N ALA A 409 -20.12 -14.64 6.31
CA ALA A 409 -21.46 -14.38 6.83
C ALA A 409 -21.80 -15.17 8.11
N ALA A 410 -21.23 -16.37 8.31
CA ALA A 410 -21.38 -17.15 9.55
C ALA A 410 -20.48 -16.63 10.69
N LEU A 411 -19.47 -15.80 10.37
CA LEU A 411 -18.51 -15.20 11.31
C LEU A 411 -18.94 -13.82 11.86
N PHE A 412 -19.76 -13.06 11.13
CA PHE A 412 -20.13 -11.69 11.52
C PHE A 412 -21.45 -11.64 12.30
N ASP A 413 -21.45 -12.17 13.52
CA ASP A 413 -22.43 -11.74 14.51
C ASP A 413 -22.07 -10.31 14.94
N LEU A 414 -22.69 -9.33 14.30
CA LEU A 414 -22.44 -7.90 14.54
C LEU A 414 -22.53 -7.57 16.04
N ARG A 415 -23.41 -8.23 16.81
CA ARG A 415 -23.52 -8.01 18.26
C ARG A 415 -22.27 -8.49 19.01
N ARG A 416 -21.69 -9.61 18.60
CA ARG A 416 -20.42 -10.12 19.19
C ARG A 416 -19.26 -9.25 18.81
N PHE A 417 -19.17 -8.87 17.54
CA PHE A 417 -18.13 -7.97 17.08
C PHE A 417 -18.18 -6.64 17.85
N THR A 418 -19.38 -6.07 18.05
CA THR A 418 -19.52 -4.85 18.87
C THR A 418 -19.11 -5.08 20.32
N LYS A 419 -19.46 -6.23 20.94
CA LYS A 419 -19.03 -6.54 22.31
C LYS A 419 -17.52 -6.71 22.43
N ALA A 420 -16.91 -7.44 21.50
CA ALA A 420 -15.47 -7.62 21.44
C ALA A 420 -14.77 -6.27 21.22
N LEU A 421 -15.30 -5.41 20.35
CA LEU A 421 -14.78 -4.07 20.10
C LEU A 421 -14.86 -3.19 21.34
N THR A 422 -15.99 -3.20 22.06
CA THR A 422 -16.13 -2.47 23.32
C THR A 422 -15.13 -2.97 24.37
N GLY A 423 -15.00 -4.29 24.53
CA GLY A 423 -14.01 -4.88 25.45
C GLY A 423 -12.57 -4.52 25.07
N ALA A 424 -12.25 -4.50 23.77
CA ALA A 424 -10.96 -4.08 23.25
C ALA A 424 -10.65 -2.61 23.55
N VAL A 425 -11.60 -1.71 23.32
CA VAL A 425 -11.45 -0.27 23.62
C VAL A 425 -11.24 -0.05 25.12
N LEU A 426 -12.04 -0.70 25.98
CA LEU A 426 -11.88 -0.59 27.44
C LEU A 426 -10.53 -1.12 27.91
N SER A 427 -10.08 -2.26 27.36
CA SER A 427 -8.78 -2.84 27.68
C SER A 427 -7.62 -1.92 27.25
N GLY A 428 -7.75 -1.30 26.08
CA GLY A 428 -6.78 -0.32 25.59
C GLY A 428 -6.70 0.94 26.47
N ILE A 429 -7.85 1.51 26.86
CA ILE A 429 -7.90 2.67 27.76
C ILE A 429 -7.26 2.31 29.11
N ALA A 430 -7.61 1.17 29.68
CA ALA A 430 -7.03 0.71 30.94
C ALA A 430 -5.50 0.55 30.85
N ALA A 431 -5.00 -0.03 29.75
CA ALA A 431 -3.57 -0.19 29.53
C ALA A 431 -2.83 1.14 29.38
N SER A 432 -3.40 2.11 28.64
CA SER A 432 -2.83 3.46 28.55
C SER A 432 -2.81 4.17 29.92
N LEU A 433 -3.86 4.03 30.73
CA LEU A 433 -3.90 4.59 32.08
C LEU A 433 -2.85 3.94 33.00
N ILE A 434 -2.71 2.61 32.95
CA ILE A 434 -1.67 1.90 33.71
C ILE A 434 -0.28 2.39 33.28
N PHE A 435 -0.04 2.56 31.98
CA PHE A 435 1.24 3.08 31.48
C PHE A 435 1.51 4.50 32.00
N LEU A 436 0.52 5.40 31.94
CA LEU A 436 0.62 6.76 32.47
C LEU A 436 0.90 6.81 33.97
N LEU A 437 0.33 5.87 34.74
CA LEU A 437 0.55 5.78 36.20
C LEU A 437 1.90 5.12 36.55
N ALA A 438 2.41 4.26 35.66
CA ALA A 438 3.64 3.50 35.89
C ALA A 438 4.90 4.19 35.35
N THR A 439 4.77 5.26 34.56
CA THR A 439 5.91 5.95 33.93
C THR A 439 5.89 7.45 34.20
N THR A 440 7.07 8.05 34.26
CA THR A 440 7.23 9.49 34.43
C THR A 440 7.31 10.18 33.08
N PRO A 441 6.59 11.30 32.87
CA PRO A 441 6.72 12.07 31.63
C PRO A 441 8.17 12.57 31.45
N PRO A 442 8.73 12.48 30.23
CA PRO A 442 10.10 12.91 29.97
C PRO A 442 10.23 14.43 30.11
N THR A 443 11.44 14.87 30.47
CA THR A 443 11.80 16.29 30.51
C THR A 443 12.56 16.72 29.27
N ALA A 444 13.28 15.79 28.63
CA ALA A 444 14.01 16.00 27.40
C ALA A 444 14.01 14.75 26.51
N LEU A 445 14.35 14.97 25.24
CA LEU A 445 14.64 13.91 24.28
C LEU A 445 16.03 14.13 23.69
N TYR A 446 16.81 13.07 23.55
CA TYR A 446 18.13 13.09 22.93
C TYR A 446 18.12 12.21 21.68
N GLY A 447 18.56 12.74 20.54
CA GLY A 447 18.59 12.04 19.26
C GLY A 447 19.92 12.16 18.51
N ASP A 448 20.22 11.23 17.61
CA ASP A 448 21.48 11.15 16.83
C ASP A 448 21.48 12.00 15.54
N ARG A 449 20.49 12.89 15.37
CA ARG A 449 20.29 13.70 14.15
C ARG A 449 20.00 15.14 14.51
N GLU A 450 20.53 16.09 13.75
CA GLU A 450 20.20 17.52 13.90
C GLU A 450 19.67 18.19 12.62
N ARG A 451 19.54 17.42 11.55
CA ARG A 451 19.09 17.95 10.26
C ARG A 451 17.69 17.46 9.96
N GLY A 452 16.92 18.35 9.34
CA GLY A 452 15.62 18.03 8.78
C GLY A 452 15.70 17.00 7.66
N GLU A 453 14.54 16.49 7.26
CA GLU A 453 14.39 15.65 6.05
C GLU A 453 14.89 16.33 4.78
N ASP A 454 14.85 17.66 4.73
CA ASP A 454 15.36 18.52 3.66
C ASP A 454 16.87 18.80 3.76
N GLY A 455 17.54 18.26 4.78
CA GLY A 455 18.97 18.45 5.01
C GLY A 455 19.32 19.79 5.68
N VAL A 456 18.34 20.60 6.04
CA VAL A 456 18.56 21.89 6.74
C VAL A 456 18.92 21.61 8.19
N SER A 457 19.99 22.23 8.70
CA SER A 457 20.41 22.10 10.09
C SER A 457 19.53 22.95 11.01
N PHE A 458 19.20 22.41 12.18
CA PHE A 458 18.54 23.16 13.25
C PHE A 458 19.53 23.99 14.10
N GLY A 459 20.84 23.95 13.79
CA GLY A 459 21.87 24.70 14.52
C GLY A 459 22.03 24.26 15.97
N MET A 460 21.91 22.95 16.22
CA MET A 460 21.96 22.40 17.58
C MET A 460 23.39 22.05 17.97
N GLU A 461 23.73 22.22 19.25
CA GLU A 461 25.03 21.81 19.76
C GLU A 461 25.08 20.30 19.99
N ALA A 462 26.14 19.66 19.50
CA ALA A 462 26.38 18.24 19.71
C ALA A 462 26.87 17.97 21.14
N GLN A 463 26.25 16.99 21.80
CA GLN A 463 26.63 16.47 23.10
C GLN A 463 27.15 15.05 22.95
N TYR A 464 28.13 14.67 23.76
CA TYR A 464 28.72 13.33 23.77
C TYR A 464 28.43 12.71 25.12
N LEU A 465 27.60 11.68 25.14
CA LEU A 465 27.09 11.04 26.36
C LEU A 465 27.82 9.73 26.58
N SER A 466 28.27 9.49 27.82
CA SER A 466 28.76 8.19 28.29
C SER A 466 27.62 7.19 28.45
N GLU A 467 27.93 5.89 28.51
CA GLU A 467 26.92 4.86 28.78
C GLU A 467 26.23 5.04 30.14
N SER A 468 26.95 5.56 31.14
CA SER A 468 26.40 5.90 32.46
C SER A 468 25.36 7.01 32.38
N GLU A 469 25.66 8.09 31.66
CA GLU A 469 24.73 9.22 31.50
C GLU A 469 23.48 8.79 30.74
N VAL A 470 23.62 7.97 29.70
CA VAL A 470 22.45 7.43 28.97
C VAL A 470 21.54 6.60 29.88
N LYS A 471 22.12 5.78 30.78
CA LYS A 471 21.33 5.00 31.74
C LYS A 471 20.63 5.88 32.76
N GLU A 472 21.30 6.93 33.24
CA GLU A 472 20.71 7.90 34.16
C GLU A 472 19.55 8.67 33.51
N LEU A 473 19.74 9.19 32.30
CA LEU A 473 18.70 9.88 31.52
C LEU A 473 17.46 8.99 31.33
N LYS A 474 17.66 7.74 30.89
CA LYS A 474 16.55 6.78 30.77
C LYS A 474 15.90 6.45 32.10
N GLY A 475 16.68 6.35 33.18
CA GLY A 475 16.19 6.14 34.54
C GLY A 475 15.32 7.29 35.06
N ASN A 476 15.62 8.52 34.63
CA ASN A 476 14.83 9.72 34.92
C ASN A 476 13.58 9.86 34.04
N GLY A 477 13.40 8.97 33.06
CA GLY A 477 12.28 8.95 32.13
C GLY A 477 12.53 9.72 30.82
N ASP A 478 13.72 10.29 30.61
CA ASP A 478 14.06 10.96 29.35
C ASP A 478 14.22 9.96 28.20
N ILE A 479 13.92 10.42 26.99
CA ILE A 479 13.94 9.58 25.79
C ILE A 479 15.31 9.72 25.11
N VAL A 480 15.99 8.59 24.85
CA VAL A 480 17.26 8.56 24.11
C VAL A 480 17.12 7.65 22.91
N VAL A 481 17.27 8.19 21.71
CA VAL A 481 17.10 7.49 20.42
C VAL A 481 18.41 7.53 19.62
N GLY A 482 18.81 6.40 19.05
CA GLY A 482 19.93 6.35 18.10
C GLY A 482 21.34 6.37 18.71
N TYR A 483 21.48 6.20 20.03
CA TYR A 483 22.79 6.15 20.68
C TYR A 483 23.67 5.00 20.15
N ARG A 484 24.92 5.31 19.77
CA ARG A 484 25.90 4.36 19.20
C ARG A 484 27.24 4.32 19.95
N GLY A 485 27.33 4.98 21.10
CA GLY A 485 28.56 5.07 21.89
C GLY A 485 29.01 6.51 22.13
N GLU A 486 30.05 6.66 22.94
CA GLU A 486 30.50 7.95 23.52
C GLU A 486 31.04 8.94 22.48
N HIS A 487 31.42 8.46 21.30
CA HIS A 487 31.91 9.30 20.20
C HIS A 487 30.80 9.69 19.20
N ALA A 488 29.58 9.21 19.39
CA ALA A 488 28.45 9.57 18.53
C ALA A 488 27.79 10.86 19.05
N PRO A 489 27.58 11.87 18.18
CA PRO A 489 26.93 13.11 18.58
C PRO A 489 25.46 12.86 18.91
N MET A 490 25.01 13.43 20.02
CA MET A 490 23.63 13.45 20.48
C MET A 490 23.14 14.90 20.58
N TYR A 491 21.90 15.15 20.22
CA TYR A 491 21.30 16.48 20.21
C TYR A 491 20.10 16.51 21.16
N LYS A 492 20.08 17.52 22.03
CA LYS A 492 19.01 17.70 23.01
C LYS A 492 17.84 18.47 22.41
N TYR A 493 16.69 17.83 22.37
CA TYR A 493 15.42 18.38 21.94
C TYR A 493 14.60 18.92 23.12
N SER A 494 13.65 19.80 22.80
CA SER A 494 12.77 20.41 23.81
C SER A 494 11.84 19.40 24.47
N LYS A 495 11.32 19.78 25.65
CA LYS A 495 10.33 19.01 26.40
C LYS A 495 9.08 18.71 25.56
N ASP A 496 8.65 19.64 24.70
CA ASP A 496 7.43 19.49 23.90
C ASP A 496 7.50 18.26 22.97
N ILE A 497 8.67 18.04 22.36
CA ILE A 497 8.91 16.88 21.48
C ILE A 497 8.98 15.60 22.30
N ALA A 498 9.65 15.66 23.47
CA ALA A 498 9.75 14.52 24.36
C ALA A 498 8.36 14.05 24.83
N VAL A 499 7.50 14.99 25.22
CA VAL A 499 6.11 14.72 25.62
C VAL A 499 5.30 14.18 24.42
N MET A 500 5.49 14.74 23.22
CA MET A 500 4.82 14.22 22.01
C MET A 500 5.18 12.75 21.73
N GLU A 501 6.44 12.36 21.86
CA GLU A 501 6.88 10.96 21.72
C GLU A 501 6.34 10.07 22.84
N TYR A 502 6.30 10.59 24.07
CA TYR A 502 5.71 9.88 25.21
C TYR A 502 4.20 9.62 25.00
N ASP A 503 3.45 10.60 24.52
CA ASP A 503 2.03 10.47 24.22
C ASP A 503 1.77 9.44 23.10
N LYS A 504 2.64 9.40 22.09
CA LYS A 504 2.62 8.35 21.05
C LYS A 504 2.77 6.95 21.66
N ASN A 505 3.68 6.79 22.63
CA ASN A 505 3.89 5.51 23.33
C ASN A 505 2.67 5.12 24.17
N VAL A 506 2.09 6.06 24.91
CA VAL A 506 0.85 5.85 25.70
C VAL A 506 -0.29 5.36 24.80
N ILE A 507 -0.48 6.00 23.64
CA ILE A 507 -1.49 5.62 22.66
C ILE A 507 -1.18 4.24 22.07
N SER A 508 0.08 3.96 21.75
CA SER A 508 0.51 2.66 21.23
C SER A 508 0.23 1.50 22.18
N VAL A 509 0.53 1.66 23.47
CA VAL A 509 0.22 0.63 24.48
C VAL A 509 -1.27 0.33 24.47
N GLY A 510 -2.12 1.37 24.46
CA GLY A 510 -3.56 1.19 24.41
C GLY A 510 -4.04 0.52 23.11
N VAL A 511 -3.54 0.94 21.96
CA VAL A 511 -3.91 0.39 20.65
C VAL A 511 -3.53 -1.10 20.57
N TRP A 512 -2.29 -1.47 20.91
CA TRP A 512 -1.83 -2.84 20.76
C TRP A 512 -2.43 -3.81 21.78
N ILE A 513 -2.62 -3.37 23.04
CA ILE A 513 -3.37 -4.16 24.03
C ILE A 513 -4.84 -4.29 23.63
N GLY A 514 -5.45 -3.24 23.09
CA GLY A 514 -6.81 -3.29 22.55
C GLY A 514 -6.93 -4.28 21.40
N ILE A 515 -6.01 -4.26 20.43
CA ILE A 515 -5.97 -5.23 19.32
C ILE A 515 -5.82 -6.66 19.85
N LEU A 516 -4.91 -6.89 20.80
CA LEU A 516 -4.73 -8.21 21.41
C LEU A 516 -6.01 -8.69 22.11
N ALA A 517 -6.63 -7.83 22.91
CA ALA A 517 -7.90 -8.12 23.57
C ALA A 517 -9.01 -8.42 22.56
N MET A 518 -9.08 -7.67 21.45
CA MET A 518 -10.03 -7.93 20.37
C MET A 518 -9.87 -9.34 19.78
N LEU A 519 -8.63 -9.76 19.53
CA LEU A 519 -8.33 -11.09 19.00
C LEU A 519 -8.72 -12.19 19.98
N VAL A 520 -8.40 -12.02 21.27
CA VAL A 520 -8.77 -12.98 22.33
C VAL A 520 -10.29 -13.06 22.50
N LEU A 521 -10.98 -11.92 22.59
CA LEU A 521 -12.43 -11.88 22.75
C LEU A 521 -13.14 -12.50 21.54
N CYS A 522 -12.68 -12.23 20.32
CA CYS A 522 -13.20 -12.89 19.12
C CYS A 522 -12.99 -14.41 19.15
N ALA A 523 -11.86 -14.89 19.67
CA ALA A 523 -11.56 -16.32 19.77
C ALA A 523 -12.40 -17.03 20.85
N VAL A 524 -12.66 -16.36 21.98
CA VAL A 524 -13.42 -16.90 23.12
C VAL A 524 -14.93 -16.89 22.85
N LEU A 525 -15.45 -15.87 22.15
CA LEU A 525 -16.88 -15.72 21.85
C LEU A 525 -17.39 -16.67 20.73
N ARG A 526 -16.90 -17.92 20.66
CA ARG A 526 -17.24 -18.92 19.62
C ARG A 526 -18.75 -19.07 19.40
N PRO A 527 -19.20 -19.42 18.18
CA PRO A 527 -20.61 -19.73 17.91
C PRO A 527 -21.07 -20.85 18.84
N PHE A 528 -22.19 -20.61 19.55
CA PHE A 528 -23.01 -21.69 20.06
C PHE A 528 -23.38 -22.53 18.84
N THR A 529 -22.78 -23.70 18.72
CA THR A 529 -23.16 -24.70 17.73
C THR A 529 -24.65 -24.96 17.91
N PHE A 530 -25.46 -24.60 16.91
CA PHE A 530 -26.82 -25.13 16.82
C PHE A 530 -26.68 -26.64 16.77
N ASN A 531 -27.06 -27.27 17.88
CA ASN A 531 -27.12 -28.71 18.00
C ASN A 531 -28.10 -29.19 16.92
N LYS A 532 -27.59 -29.89 15.90
CA LYS A 532 -28.37 -30.40 14.76
C LYS A 532 -29.22 -31.62 15.13
N ASN A 533 -29.47 -31.84 16.43
CA ASN A 533 -30.28 -32.92 16.97
C ASN A 533 -31.26 -32.33 17.98
N LYS A 534 -32.45 -31.95 17.51
CA LYS A 534 -33.71 -32.22 18.20
C LYS A 534 -34.80 -32.32 17.14
N VAL A 535 -35.42 -33.49 17.18
CA VAL A 535 -36.46 -34.09 16.34
C VAL A 535 -37.63 -33.16 16.09
#